data_AF-A0A2V5XYB3-F1
#
_entry.id   AF-A0A2V5XYB3-F1
#
_cell.length_a   1.000
_cell.length_b   1.000
_cell.length_c   1.000
_cell.angle_alpha   90.00
_cell.angle_beta   90.00
_cell.angle_gamma   90.00
#
_symmetry.space_group_name_H-M   'P 1'
#
loop_
_entity.id
_entity.type
_entity.pdbx_description
1 polymer ?
#
loop_
_entity_poly.entity_id
_entity_poly.type
_entity_poly.pdbx_seq_one_letter_code
_entity_poly.pdbx_strand_id
1 'polypeptide(L)' 'LWGRGLSWVDVHLLGAVLLAGAKLWTHDRSLHRVAQELGVAYDEPE' A
#
# COMPACT_ATOMS: atom_id res chain seq x y z
N LEU A 1 9.22 7.18 5.47
CA LEU A 1 10.29 6.22 5.10
C LEU A 1 10.98 5.70 6.36
N TRP A 2 11.66 6.55 7.14
CA TRP A 2 12.23 6.14 8.42
C TRP A 2 11.13 6.08 9.50
N GLY A 3 11.00 4.94 10.19
CA GLY A 3 10.08 4.75 11.32
C GLY A 3 8.69 4.16 11.00
N ARG A 4 8.36 3.90 9.72
CA ARG A 4 7.10 3.20 9.34
C ARG A 4 7.30 1.74 8.90
N GLY A 5 8.53 1.26 8.76
CA GLY A 5 8.80 -0.11 8.31
C GLY A 5 8.64 -0.35 6.81
N LEU A 6 8.57 0.71 5.99
CA LEU A 6 8.51 0.60 4.54
C LEU A 6 9.90 0.61 3.91
N SER A 7 10.15 -0.33 3.02
CA SER A 7 11.30 -0.35 2.12
C SER A 7 11.09 0.58 0.92
N TRP A 8 12.15 0.80 0.12
CA TRP A 8 12.04 1.51 -1.15
C TRP A 8 11.15 0.78 -2.16
N VAL A 9 11.15 -0.54 -2.15
CA VAL A 9 10.28 -1.36 -3.00
C VAL A 9 8.81 -1.06 -2.69
N ASP A 10 8.46 -0.96 -1.41
CA ASP A 10 7.09 -0.66 -0.99
C ASP A 10 6.62 0.71 -1.48
N VAL A 11 7.49 1.71 -1.42
CA VAL A 11 7.19 3.06 -1.92
C VAL A 11 6.98 3.06 -3.44
N HIS A 12 7.84 2.35 -4.18
CA HIS A 12 7.68 2.23 -5.63
C HIS A 12 6.39 1.48 -6.00
N LEU A 13 6.07 0.41 -5.28
CA LEU A 13 4.83 -0.35 -5.49
C LEU A 13 3.59 0.50 -5.21
N LEU A 14 3.56 1.23 -4.09
CA LEU A 14 2.46 2.17 -3.77
C LEU A 14 2.30 3.24 -4.85
N GLY A 15 3.41 3.81 -5.33
CA GLY A 15 3.41 4.79 -6.43
C GLY A 15 2.84 4.20 -7.73
N ALA A 16 3.23 2.97 -8.08
CA ALA A 16 2.70 2.28 -9.25
C ALA A 16 1.18 2.02 -9.14
N VAL A 17 0.71 1.59 -7.97
CA VAL A 17 -0.72 1.36 -7.70
C VAL A 17 -1.52 2.65 -7.85
N LEU A 18 -1.02 3.75 -7.29
CA LEU A 18 -1.65 5.08 -7.41
C LEU A 18 -1.76 5.52 -8.87
N LEU A 19 -0.67 5.41 -9.63
CA LEU A 19 -0.64 5.78 -11.05
C LEU A 19 -1.56 4.90 -11.90
N ALA A 20 -1.69 3.62 -11.56
CA ALA A 20 -2.55 2.69 -12.25
C ALA A 20 -4.04 2.81 -11.85
N GLY A 21 -4.37 3.58 -10.80
CA GLY A 21 -5.73 3.61 -10.24
C GLY A 21 -6.19 2.25 -9.70
N ALA A 22 -5.25 1.41 -9.26
CA ALA A 22 -5.50 0.06 -8.79
C ALA A 22 -5.69 0.00 -7.27
N LYS A 23 -6.02 -1.19 -6.77
CA LYS A 23 -6.01 -1.52 -5.34
C LYS A 23 -4.85 -2.46 -5.02
N LEU A 24 -4.21 -2.25 -3.87
CA LEU A 24 -3.11 -3.06 -3.38
C LEU A 24 -3.63 -4.09 -2.37
N TRP A 25 -3.54 -5.36 -2.74
CA TRP A 25 -3.65 -6.47 -1.81
C TRP A 25 -2.27 -6.79 -1.24
N THR A 26 -2.18 -6.94 0.08
CA THR A 26 -0.95 -7.36 0.75
C THR A 26 -1.27 -7.89 2.14
N HIS A 27 -0.51 -8.90 2.58
CA HIS A 27 -0.57 -9.44 3.94
C HIS A 27 0.45 -8.74 4.87
N ASP A 28 1.30 -7.87 4.34
CA ASP A 28 2.18 -7.03 5.15
C ASP A 28 1.35 -5.94 5.84
N ARG A 29 1.31 -5.98 7.17
CA ARG A 29 0.48 -5.05 7.97
C ARG A 29 0.91 -3.60 7.85
N SER A 30 2.21 -3.32 7.71
CA SER A 30 2.68 -1.94 7.58
C SER A 30 2.31 -1.37 6.21
N LEU A 31 2.57 -2.14 5.16
CA LEU A 31 2.22 -1.74 3.80
C LEU A 31 0.71 -1.61 3.62
N HIS A 32 -0.08 -2.55 4.16
CA HIS A 32 -1.53 -2.48 4.12
C HIS A 32 -2.05 -1.23 4.82
N ARG A 33 -1.54 -0.90 6.01
CA ARG A 33 -1.91 0.33 6.72
C ARG A 33 -1.67 1.58 5.87
N VAL A 34 -0.51 1.67 5.22
CA VAL A 34 -0.21 2.84 4.37
C VAL A 34 -1.07 2.84 3.11
N ALA A 35 -1.38 1.68 2.54
CA ALA A 35 -2.33 1.58 1.44
C ALA A 35 -3.74 2.04 1.84
N GLN A 36 -4.18 1.76 3.08
CA GLN A 36 -5.44 2.25 3.63
C GLN A 36 -5.41 3.78 3.81
N GLU A 37 -4.34 4.33 4.40
CA GLU A 37 -4.15 5.80 4.53
C GLU A 37 -4.17 6.51 3.17
N LEU A 38 -3.70 5.85 2.11
CA LEU A 38 -3.71 6.34 0.73
C LEU A 38 -5.00 6.02 -0.03
N GLY A 39 -5.97 5.31 0.57
CA GLY A 39 -7.23 4.94 -0.08
C GLY A 39 -7.09 3.91 -1.21
N VAL A 40 -5.95 3.22 -1.30
CA VAL A 40 -5.66 2.21 -2.33
C VAL A 40 -5.58 0.78 -1.77
N ALA A 41 -5.84 0.56 -0.49
CA ALA A 41 -5.94 -0.80 0.04
C ALA A 41 -7.08 -1.58 -0.62
N TYR A 42 -6.82 -2.86 -0.89
CA TYR A 42 -7.85 -3.85 -1.14
C TYR A 42 -8.36 -4.37 0.21
N ASP A 43 -9.56 -3.97 0.58
CA ASP A 43 -10.32 -4.58 1.68
C ASP A 43 -11.30 -5.57 1.03
N GLU A 44 -11.28 -6.82 1.47
CA GLU A 44 -12.11 -7.88 0.90
C GLU A 44 -13.60 -7.48 1.01
N PRO A 45 -14.38 -7.54 -0.07
CA PRO A 45 -15.80 -7.22 0.01
C PRO A 45 -16.53 -8.25 0.89
N GLU A 46 -17.34 -7.75 1.84
CA GLU A 46 -18.26 -8.57 2.65
C GLU A 46 -19.22 -9.41 1.81
#